data_AF-M2UAZ0-F1
#
_entry.id   AF-M2UAZ0-F1
#
_cell.length_a   1.000
_cell.length_b   1.000
_cell.length_c   1.000
_cell.angle_alpha   90.00
_cell.angle_beta   90.00
_cell.angle_gamma   90.00
#
_symmetry.space_group_name_H-M   'P 1'
#
loop_
_entity.id
_entity.type
_entity.pdbx_description
1 polymer ?
#
loop_
_entity_poly.entity_id
_entity_poly.type
_entity_poly.pdbx_seq_one_letter_code
_entity_poly.pdbx_strand_id
1 'polypeptide(L)'
;MSPITTTSPSLFSRAHRPAVYTQKQLRGFLALPGEIRNQIYKYYFDQEHHCEVAAKGSRFKQREPQTIKLCSGISSQQDRTLQPGSESYNSLAPSVVRFSRSLGKYIMVHGLQTNWLGSLYSLSLVCKQVYVETIRFLYCKTVFIFDAPKRMHSFFGVVPSTSLQNITKLHLHYNTYGHPQRTDHQIWQDKHTQSWYKACEAASKKLINLQQLQIRAQIHDCAPKFSLREKWVEPLFQFRRLTCGKTRTNGHVDNIVFLKTVKVDIQTRWSKDPLAVFLNNQRLARASTELHVLYGQAVSLAIKGAREEEAMAAFNAAWEGKYKHWKHHLQFAQTGW
;
A
#
# COMPACT_ATOMS: atom_id res chain seq x y z
N MET A 1 -87.15 -50.18 2.71
CA MET A 1 -85.78 -50.55 3.11
C MET A 1 -84.93 -50.60 1.85
N SER A 2 -84.05 -49.60 1.68
CA SER A 2 -83.04 -49.50 0.61
C SER A 2 -81.79 -48.83 1.21
N PRO A 3 -80.57 -49.15 0.75
CA PRO A 3 -79.38 -49.10 1.59
C PRO A 3 -78.69 -47.74 1.63
N ILE A 4 -78.05 -47.48 2.79
CA ILE A 4 -77.17 -46.35 3.08
C ILE A 4 -75.80 -46.63 2.42
N THR A 5 -75.38 -45.77 1.50
CA THR A 5 -74.02 -45.75 0.95
C THR A 5 -73.10 -44.94 1.86
N THR A 6 -72.19 -45.61 2.57
CA THR A 6 -71.02 -45.00 3.23
C THR A 6 -69.91 -44.76 2.20
N THR A 7 -69.67 -43.48 1.87
CA THR A 7 -68.54 -43.02 1.07
C THR A 7 -67.25 -43.03 1.89
N SER A 8 -66.29 -43.84 1.46
CA SER A 8 -64.92 -43.89 2.00
C SER A 8 -64.13 -42.61 1.66
N PRO A 9 -63.38 -42.02 2.61
CA PRO A 9 -62.55 -40.86 2.30
C PRO A 9 -61.29 -41.28 1.51
N SER A 10 -61.18 -40.73 0.31
CA SER A 10 -60.02 -40.81 -0.58
C SER A 10 -58.74 -40.33 0.10
N LEU A 11 -57.70 -41.18 0.08
CA LEU A 11 -56.34 -40.92 0.59
C LEU A 11 -55.53 -39.91 -0.26
N PHE A 12 -56.12 -39.30 -1.29
CA PHE A 12 -55.41 -38.41 -2.23
C PHE A 12 -55.76 -36.92 -2.10
N SER A 13 -56.46 -36.52 -1.02
CA SER A 13 -56.63 -35.10 -0.68
C SER A 13 -55.37 -34.54 -0.01
N ARG A 14 -54.25 -34.47 -0.74
CA ARG A 14 -53.13 -33.59 -0.37
C ARG A 14 -53.60 -32.16 -0.54
N ALA A 15 -54.19 -31.65 0.54
CA ALA A 15 -54.48 -30.24 0.72
C ALA A 15 -53.23 -29.41 0.38
N HIS A 16 -53.37 -28.52 -0.61
CA HIS A 16 -52.52 -27.35 -0.76
C HIS A 16 -52.64 -26.51 0.52
N ARG A 17 -51.81 -26.83 1.53
CA ARG A 17 -51.55 -25.87 2.60
C ARG A 17 -50.74 -24.74 1.97
N PRO A 18 -51.18 -23.46 2.06
CA PRO A 18 -50.31 -22.36 1.71
C PRO A 18 -49.05 -22.50 2.57
N ALA A 19 -47.89 -22.53 1.93
CA ALA A 19 -46.62 -22.56 2.64
C ALA A 19 -46.55 -21.29 3.49
N VAL A 20 -46.86 -21.42 4.77
CA VAL A 20 -46.55 -20.41 5.77
C VAL A 20 -45.04 -20.36 5.81
N TYR A 21 -44.47 -19.42 5.05
CA TYR A 21 -43.05 -19.09 5.08
C TYR A 21 -42.76 -18.55 6.48
N THR A 22 -42.47 -19.44 7.43
CA THR A 22 -41.83 -19.05 8.68
C THR A 22 -40.52 -18.38 8.27
N GLN A 23 -40.42 -17.06 8.49
CA GLN A 23 -39.20 -16.32 8.27
C GLN A 23 -38.06 -17.11 8.91
N LYS A 24 -37.11 -17.57 8.10
CA LYS A 24 -35.96 -18.34 8.59
C LYS A 24 -35.29 -17.48 9.65
N GLN A 25 -35.46 -17.85 10.92
CA GLN A 25 -34.79 -17.17 12.01
C GLN A 25 -33.29 -17.31 11.77
N LEU A 26 -32.65 -16.21 11.39
CA LEU A 26 -31.21 -16.14 11.29
C LEU A 26 -30.65 -16.49 12.67
N ARG A 27 -29.71 -17.42 12.74
CA ARG A 27 -29.04 -17.83 13.98
C ARG A 27 -27.59 -17.34 13.99
N GLY A 28 -27.07 -17.05 15.18
CA GLY A 28 -25.66 -16.67 15.39
C GLY A 28 -25.35 -15.25 14.92
N PHE A 29 -24.12 -15.04 14.42
CA PHE A 29 -23.62 -13.71 14.04
C PHE A 29 -24.51 -12.95 13.05
N LEU A 30 -25.14 -13.65 12.10
CA LEU A 30 -26.05 -13.02 11.12
C LEU A 30 -27.42 -12.63 11.70
N ALA A 31 -27.75 -13.09 12.92
CA ALA A 31 -28.94 -12.67 13.65
C ALA A 31 -28.77 -11.28 14.30
N LEU A 32 -27.52 -10.83 14.47
CA LEU A 32 -27.23 -9.52 15.05
C LEU A 32 -27.72 -8.40 14.12
N PRO A 33 -28.24 -7.28 14.67
CA PRO A 33 -28.52 -6.09 13.89
C PRO A 33 -27.30 -5.63 13.08
N GLY A 34 -27.54 -5.03 11.91
CA GLY A 34 -26.47 -4.60 11.00
C GLY A 34 -25.51 -3.60 11.66
N GLU A 35 -26.00 -2.78 12.57
CA GLU A 35 -25.24 -1.81 13.36
C GLU A 35 -24.19 -2.52 14.24
N ILE A 36 -24.59 -3.59 14.93
CA ILE A 36 -23.69 -4.38 15.79
C ILE A 36 -22.66 -5.11 14.93
N ARG A 37 -23.07 -5.68 13.80
CA ARG A 37 -22.12 -6.30 12.86
C ARG A 37 -21.10 -5.29 12.34
N ASN A 38 -21.54 -4.08 12.00
CA ASN A 38 -20.66 -3.00 11.55
C ASN A 38 -19.67 -2.55 12.64
N GLN A 39 -20.08 -2.52 13.91
CA GLN A 39 -19.16 -2.26 15.02
C GLN A 39 -18.10 -3.36 15.14
N ILE A 40 -18.51 -4.63 15.02
CA ILE A 40 -17.58 -5.78 15.04
C ILE A 40 -16.62 -5.71 13.85
N TYR A 41 -17.10 -5.40 12.65
CA TYR A 41 -16.25 -5.19 11.48
C TYR A 41 -15.29 -4.04 11.72
N LYS A 42 -15.77 -2.89 12.21
CA LYS A 42 -14.91 -1.73 12.49
C LYS A 42 -13.77 -2.11 13.43
N TYR A 43 -14.06 -2.86 14.50
CA TYR A 43 -13.06 -3.36 15.44
C TYR A 43 -12.07 -4.33 14.77
N TYR A 44 -12.57 -5.33 14.03
CA TYR A 44 -11.73 -6.33 13.37
C TYR A 44 -10.81 -5.73 12.30
N PHE A 45 -11.29 -4.73 11.55
CA PHE A 45 -10.55 -4.03 10.51
C PHE A 45 -9.84 -2.76 11.03
N ASP A 46 -9.79 -2.53 12.34
CA ASP A 46 -9.16 -1.33 12.90
C ASP A 46 -7.63 -1.37 12.76
N GLN A 47 -7.06 -2.57 12.94
CA GLN A 47 -5.63 -2.79 12.75
C GLN A 47 -5.23 -2.63 11.28
N GLU A 48 -4.19 -1.84 11.05
CA GLU A 48 -3.60 -1.66 9.73
C GLU A 48 -2.90 -2.94 9.27
N HIS A 49 -3.32 -3.43 8.11
CA HIS A 49 -2.71 -4.59 7.45
C HIS A 49 -1.97 -4.15 6.19
N HIS A 50 -0.79 -4.70 5.98
CA HIS A 50 0.00 -4.48 4.79
C HIS A 50 -0.13 -5.68 3.86
N CYS A 51 -0.58 -5.43 2.64
CA CYS A 51 -0.62 -6.41 1.56
C CYS A 51 0.53 -6.15 0.60
N GLU A 52 1.59 -6.95 0.73
CA GLU A 52 2.79 -6.85 -0.08
C GLU A 52 2.70 -7.74 -1.31
N VAL A 53 2.48 -7.15 -2.49
CA VAL A 53 2.51 -7.91 -3.75
C VAL A 53 3.93 -7.84 -4.30
N ALA A 54 4.79 -8.71 -3.76
CA ALA A 54 6.26 -8.63 -3.74
C ALA A 54 6.94 -9.90 -4.26
N ALA A 55 7.97 -9.84 -5.12
CA ALA A 55 8.66 -11.06 -5.55
C ALA A 55 9.30 -11.79 -4.35
N LYS A 56 9.48 -13.11 -4.47
CA LYS A 56 10.16 -13.88 -3.43
C LYS A 56 11.58 -13.32 -3.26
N GLY A 57 11.93 -12.95 -2.03
CA GLY A 57 13.23 -12.34 -1.71
C GLY A 57 13.27 -10.80 -1.74
N SER A 58 12.23 -10.11 -2.25
CA SER A 58 12.12 -8.66 -2.12
C SER A 58 12.10 -8.26 -0.64
N ARG A 59 12.92 -7.27 -0.26
CA ARG A 59 13.00 -6.74 1.11
C ARG A 59 12.54 -5.29 1.12
N PHE A 60 11.45 -5.00 1.82
CA PHE A 60 10.91 -3.65 1.96
C PHE A 60 11.40 -2.91 3.20
N LYS A 61 11.83 -3.66 4.22
CA LYS A 61 12.51 -3.13 5.41
C LYS A 61 14.01 -3.02 5.13
N GLN A 62 14.61 -1.88 5.47
CA GLN A 62 16.06 -1.82 5.63
C GLN A 62 16.46 -2.87 6.66
N ARG A 63 17.55 -3.60 6.40
CA ARG A 63 18.11 -4.56 7.36
C ARG A 63 18.42 -3.73 8.61
N GLU A 64 17.72 -3.97 9.71
CA GLU A 64 18.22 -3.49 11.00
C GLU A 64 19.66 -3.97 11.10
N PRO A 65 20.63 -3.08 11.35
CA PRO A 65 22.01 -3.51 11.49
C PRO A 65 21.99 -4.62 12.52
N GLN A 66 22.38 -5.83 12.11
CA GLN A 66 22.58 -6.92 13.05
C GLN A 66 23.79 -6.49 13.87
N THR A 67 23.54 -5.76 14.95
CA THR A 67 24.53 -5.56 15.98
C THR A 67 24.75 -6.94 16.53
N ILE A 68 25.86 -7.57 16.13
CA ILE A 68 26.38 -8.72 16.84
C ILE A 68 26.54 -8.20 18.25
N LYS A 69 25.69 -8.65 19.17
CA LYS A 69 25.92 -8.44 20.59
C LYS A 69 27.23 -9.18 20.86
N LEU A 70 28.34 -8.45 20.79
CA LEU A 70 29.58 -8.91 21.37
C LEU A 70 29.23 -9.09 22.84
N CYS A 71 29.05 -10.34 23.25
CA CYS A 71 28.89 -10.68 24.64
C CYS A 71 30.15 -10.17 25.34
N SER A 72 30.07 -9.00 25.97
CA SER A 72 30.92 -8.67 27.11
C SER A 72 30.57 -9.69 28.19
N GLY A 73 31.18 -10.87 28.08
CA GLY A 73 31.16 -11.87 29.13
C GLY A 73 32.02 -11.36 30.26
N ILE A 74 31.43 -10.57 31.16
CA ILE A 74 31.83 -10.43 32.56
C ILE A 74 30.56 -9.99 33.32
N SER A 75 30.20 -10.83 34.30
CA SER A 75 29.29 -10.59 35.45
C SER A 75 27.81 -10.26 35.19
N SER A 76 26.93 -11.22 35.44
CA SER A 76 26.01 -11.21 36.58
C SER A 76 25.03 -12.38 36.49
N GLN A 77 25.28 -13.41 37.30
CA GLN A 77 24.21 -14.27 37.80
C GLN A 77 23.38 -13.42 38.75
N GLN A 78 22.10 -13.18 38.44
CA GLN A 78 21.04 -13.19 39.45
C GLN A 78 19.64 -13.23 38.82
N ASP A 79 18.92 -14.26 39.28
CA ASP A 79 17.49 -14.34 39.54
C ASP A 79 16.48 -14.03 38.44
N ARG A 80 15.95 -15.14 37.90
CA ARG A 80 14.60 -15.26 37.37
C ARG A 80 13.59 -14.92 38.47
N THR A 81 13.10 -13.69 38.44
CA THR A 81 11.79 -13.35 38.99
C THR A 81 10.88 -12.98 37.83
N LEU A 82 9.90 -13.84 37.56
CA LEU A 82 8.75 -13.55 36.70
C LEU A 82 7.98 -12.39 37.34
N GLN A 83 8.12 -11.19 36.78
CA GLN A 83 7.15 -10.12 37.04
C GLN A 83 6.05 -10.15 35.97
N PRO A 84 4.78 -10.30 36.37
CA PRO A 84 3.63 -9.99 35.54
C PRO A 84 3.34 -8.49 35.63
N GLY A 85 3.20 -7.81 34.49
CA GLY A 85 2.67 -6.45 34.45
C GLY A 85 3.59 -5.41 33.82
N SER A 86 3.54 -5.33 32.50
CA SER A 86 3.55 -4.04 31.80
C SER A 86 2.87 -4.27 30.46
N GLU A 87 1.55 -4.11 30.45
CA GLU A 87 0.81 -3.81 29.22
C GLU A 87 1.31 -2.45 28.73
N SER A 88 2.47 -2.46 28.09
CA SER A 88 2.78 -1.46 27.09
C SER A 88 1.63 -1.57 26.08
N TYR A 89 0.91 -0.46 25.87
CA TYR A 89 0.05 -0.30 24.70
C TYR A 89 0.90 -0.59 23.47
N ASN A 90 0.89 -1.87 23.10
CA ASN A 90 1.78 -2.42 22.11
C ASN A 90 1.49 -1.64 20.83
N SER A 91 2.49 -0.88 20.39
CA SER A 91 2.63 -0.48 18.99
C SER A 91 2.83 -1.78 18.20
N LEU A 92 1.74 -2.54 18.04
CA LEU A 92 1.69 -3.79 17.33
C LEU A 92 2.07 -3.44 15.89
N ALA A 93 3.27 -3.86 15.50
CA ALA A 93 3.73 -3.70 14.13
C ALA A 93 2.63 -4.20 13.18
N PRO A 94 2.37 -3.48 12.08
CA PRO A 94 1.26 -3.82 11.18
C PRO A 94 1.41 -5.26 10.70
N SER A 95 0.29 -5.99 10.67
CA SER A 95 0.26 -7.37 10.18
C SER A 95 0.59 -7.36 8.68
N VAL A 96 1.60 -8.12 8.26
CA VAL A 96 2.09 -8.13 6.88
C VAL A 96 1.76 -9.46 6.21
N VAL A 97 0.98 -9.39 5.14
CA VAL A 97 0.70 -10.54 4.26
C VAL A 97 1.39 -10.32 2.92
N ARG A 98 2.21 -11.29 2.50
CA ARG A 98 2.98 -11.20 1.26
C ARG A 98 2.48 -12.16 0.18
N PHE A 99 2.22 -11.61 -1.00
CA PHE A 99 1.86 -12.32 -2.21
C PHE A 99 3.04 -12.32 -3.20
N SER A 100 3.76 -13.43 -3.27
CA SER A 100 4.91 -13.58 -4.18
C SER A 100 4.61 -14.12 -5.56
N ARG A 101 3.42 -14.70 -5.74
CA ARG A 101 2.94 -15.20 -7.02
C ARG A 101 2.26 -14.11 -7.83
N SER A 102 2.29 -14.22 -9.16
CA SER A 102 1.44 -13.40 -10.01
C SER A 102 -0.03 -13.71 -9.71
N LEU A 103 -0.84 -12.68 -9.50
CA LEU A 103 -2.27 -12.83 -9.28
C LEU A 103 -2.98 -13.18 -10.60
N GLY A 104 -4.11 -13.89 -10.52
CA GLY A 104 -4.96 -14.22 -11.68
C GLY A 104 -4.75 -15.61 -12.29
N LYS A 105 -3.74 -16.36 -11.83
CA LYS A 105 -3.56 -17.78 -12.15
C LYS A 105 -3.84 -18.60 -10.90
N TYR A 106 -5.12 -18.86 -10.62
CA TYR A 106 -5.56 -19.61 -9.45
C TYR A 106 -5.89 -21.04 -9.83
N ILE A 107 -5.30 -21.99 -9.11
CA ILE A 107 -5.90 -23.32 -8.92
C ILE A 107 -6.94 -23.10 -7.81
N MET A 108 -8.14 -23.64 -7.99
CA MET A 108 -9.30 -23.45 -7.09
C MET A 108 -8.91 -23.45 -5.61
N VAL A 109 -9.44 -22.49 -4.83
CA VAL A 109 -9.17 -22.39 -3.39
C VAL A 109 -9.80 -23.58 -2.68
N HIS A 110 -8.99 -24.56 -2.27
CA HIS A 110 -9.44 -25.60 -1.36
C HIS A 110 -9.49 -25.05 0.06
N GLY A 111 -10.68 -24.75 0.57
CA GLY A 111 -10.88 -24.10 1.88
C GLY A 111 -10.18 -24.79 3.06
N LEU A 112 -10.03 -26.11 3.03
CA LEU A 112 -9.32 -26.89 4.06
C LEU A 112 -7.79 -26.74 4.00
N GLN A 113 -7.24 -26.36 2.84
CA GLN A 113 -5.81 -26.12 2.64
C GLN A 113 -5.45 -24.63 2.79
N THR A 114 -6.44 -23.75 2.99
CA THR A 114 -6.21 -22.32 3.18
C THR A 114 -5.54 -22.08 4.53
N ASN A 115 -4.36 -21.45 4.52
CA ASN A 115 -3.75 -20.96 5.74
C ASN A 115 -4.51 -19.71 6.22
N TRP A 116 -5.49 -19.94 7.10
CA TRP A 116 -6.35 -18.89 7.67
C TRP A 116 -5.56 -17.84 8.46
N LEU A 117 -4.50 -18.26 9.18
CA LEU A 117 -3.63 -17.35 9.94
C LEU A 117 -2.81 -16.44 9.02
N GLY A 118 -2.46 -16.92 7.83
CA GLY A 118 -1.76 -16.13 6.80
C GLY A 118 -2.67 -15.39 5.84
N SER A 119 -3.99 -15.47 6.01
CA SER A 119 -4.96 -14.85 5.11
C SER A 119 -5.23 -13.40 5.51
N LEU A 120 -5.25 -12.51 4.50
CA LEU A 120 -5.66 -11.13 4.71
C LEU A 120 -7.14 -11.09 5.12
N TYR A 121 -7.42 -10.72 6.36
CA TYR A 121 -8.77 -10.60 6.93
C TYR A 121 -9.66 -11.84 6.70
N SER A 122 -9.35 -12.95 7.39
CA SER A 122 -10.06 -14.24 7.30
C SER A 122 -11.58 -14.15 7.45
N LEU A 123 -12.11 -13.14 8.17
CA LEU A 123 -13.54 -12.93 8.34
C LEU A 123 -14.28 -12.79 7.00
N SER A 124 -13.68 -12.14 6.01
CA SER A 124 -14.28 -11.96 4.68
C SER A 124 -14.50 -13.28 3.93
N LEU A 125 -13.86 -14.36 4.33
CA LEU A 125 -13.92 -15.66 3.66
C LEU A 125 -14.92 -16.64 4.32
N VAL A 126 -15.59 -16.24 5.41
CA VAL A 126 -16.48 -17.12 6.19
C VAL A 126 -17.75 -17.49 5.41
N CYS A 127 -18.46 -16.51 4.85
CA CYS A 127 -19.66 -16.75 4.04
C CYS A 127 -19.94 -15.59 3.07
N LYS A 128 -20.82 -15.81 2.09
CA LYS A 128 -21.16 -14.81 1.05
C LYS A 128 -21.71 -13.50 1.62
N GLN A 129 -22.56 -13.57 2.65
CA GLN A 129 -23.14 -12.38 3.27
C GLN A 129 -22.06 -11.51 3.93
N VAL A 130 -21.23 -12.11 4.78
CA VAL A 130 -20.12 -11.41 5.46
C VAL A 130 -19.11 -10.90 4.43
N TYR A 131 -18.82 -11.65 3.37
CA TYR A 131 -17.97 -11.18 2.28
C TYR A 131 -18.48 -9.86 1.68
N VAL A 132 -19.77 -9.81 1.32
CA VAL A 132 -20.37 -8.59 0.74
C VAL A 132 -20.31 -7.42 1.72
N GLU A 133 -20.56 -7.65 3.01
CA GLU A 133 -20.52 -6.60 4.04
C GLU A 133 -19.09 -6.11 4.32
N THR A 134 -18.09 -6.99 4.24
CA THR A 134 -16.71 -6.70 4.69
C THR A 134 -15.73 -6.36 3.58
N ILE A 135 -16.02 -6.68 2.32
CA ILE A 135 -15.07 -6.50 1.21
C ILE A 135 -14.61 -5.04 1.07
N ARG A 136 -15.50 -4.07 1.32
CA ARG A 136 -15.15 -2.65 1.34
C ARG A 136 -14.14 -2.34 2.43
N PHE A 137 -14.36 -2.83 3.65
CA PHE A 137 -13.43 -2.63 4.77
C PHE A 137 -12.05 -3.19 4.45
N LEU A 138 -11.98 -4.39 3.86
CA LEU A 138 -10.74 -5.01 3.42
C LEU A 138 -9.93 -4.07 2.53
N TYR A 139 -10.50 -3.57 1.43
CA TYR A 139 -9.76 -2.69 0.52
C TYR A 139 -9.50 -1.29 1.09
N CYS A 140 -10.42 -0.75 1.89
CA CYS A 140 -10.25 0.58 2.49
C CYS A 140 -9.16 0.61 3.57
N LYS A 141 -9.03 -0.45 4.37
CA LYS A 141 -8.15 -0.49 5.55
C LYS A 141 -6.77 -1.09 5.26
N THR A 142 -6.64 -1.87 4.18
CA THR A 142 -5.36 -2.44 3.75
C THR A 142 -4.47 -1.40 3.08
N VAL A 143 -3.19 -1.40 3.43
CA VAL A 143 -2.13 -0.74 2.68
C VAL A 143 -1.61 -1.69 1.62
N PHE A 144 -1.77 -1.36 0.34
CA PHE A 144 -1.23 -2.17 -0.75
C PHE A 144 0.17 -1.71 -1.11
N ILE A 145 1.12 -2.64 -1.14
CA ILE A 145 2.54 -2.37 -1.36
C ILE A 145 3.03 -3.09 -2.61
N PHE A 146 3.65 -2.36 -3.55
CA PHE A 146 4.19 -2.91 -4.80
C PHE A 146 5.63 -2.46 -5.05
N ASP A 147 6.47 -3.36 -5.54
CA ASP A 147 7.87 -3.10 -5.99
C ASP A 147 8.08 -3.29 -7.50
N ALA A 148 7.03 -3.61 -8.26
CA ALA A 148 7.17 -3.82 -9.70
C ALA A 148 5.89 -3.46 -10.50
N PRO A 149 6.04 -2.80 -11.67
CA PRO A 149 4.92 -2.43 -12.53
C PRO A 149 4.06 -3.62 -12.97
N LYS A 150 4.69 -4.73 -13.35
CA LYS A 150 4.00 -5.94 -13.83
C LYS A 150 3.03 -6.48 -12.76
N ARG A 151 3.37 -6.34 -11.48
CA ARG A 151 2.58 -6.85 -10.36
C ARG A 151 1.44 -5.91 -10.00
N MET A 152 1.64 -4.59 -10.16
CA MET A 152 0.53 -3.64 -10.15
C MET A 152 -0.48 -3.95 -11.25
N HIS A 153 -0.02 -4.12 -12.50
CA HIS A 153 -0.90 -4.44 -13.63
C HIS A 153 -1.67 -5.76 -13.43
N SER A 154 -0.98 -6.81 -12.97
CA SER A 154 -1.62 -8.09 -12.63
C SER A 154 -2.69 -7.92 -11.55
N PHE A 155 -2.39 -7.20 -10.47
CA PHE A 155 -3.37 -6.90 -9.41
C PHE A 155 -4.57 -6.12 -9.97
N PHE A 156 -4.33 -5.06 -10.75
CA PHE A 156 -5.38 -4.24 -11.35
C PHE A 156 -6.20 -4.96 -12.44
N GLY A 157 -5.69 -6.05 -13.00
CA GLY A 157 -6.42 -6.89 -13.97
C GLY A 157 -7.29 -7.94 -13.32
N VAL A 158 -6.99 -8.31 -12.06
CA VAL A 158 -7.67 -9.40 -11.34
C VAL A 158 -8.69 -8.87 -10.35
N VAL A 159 -8.40 -7.74 -9.70
CA VAL A 159 -9.31 -7.15 -8.71
C VAL A 159 -10.42 -6.38 -9.44
N PRO A 160 -11.70 -6.60 -9.08
CA PRO A 160 -12.83 -5.88 -9.68
C PRO A 160 -12.69 -4.36 -9.53
N SER A 161 -13.16 -3.61 -10.53
CA SER A 161 -13.09 -2.14 -10.54
C SER A 161 -13.71 -1.51 -9.29
N THR A 162 -14.86 -1.99 -8.84
CA THR A 162 -15.55 -1.52 -7.62
C THR A 162 -14.70 -1.69 -6.36
N SER A 163 -13.88 -2.73 -6.31
CA SER A 163 -12.96 -2.99 -5.19
C SER A 163 -11.72 -2.11 -5.26
N LEU A 164 -11.16 -1.91 -6.46
CA LEU A 164 -10.02 -0.99 -6.68
C LEU A 164 -10.36 0.44 -6.27
N GLN A 165 -11.59 0.88 -6.53
CA GLN A 165 -12.06 2.21 -6.10
C GLN A 165 -12.09 2.36 -4.57
N ASN A 166 -12.20 1.28 -3.80
CA ASN A 166 -12.21 1.36 -2.34
C ASN A 166 -10.80 1.48 -1.73
N ILE A 167 -9.73 1.32 -2.51
CA ILE A 167 -8.36 1.39 -2.01
C ILE A 167 -8.03 2.84 -1.64
N THR A 168 -7.64 3.07 -0.39
CA THR A 168 -7.32 4.41 0.13
C THR A 168 -5.83 4.63 0.40
N LYS A 169 -5.03 3.55 0.52
CA LYS A 169 -3.60 3.61 0.86
C LYS A 169 -2.77 2.78 -0.13
N LEU A 170 -1.75 3.39 -0.73
CA LEU A 170 -0.85 2.77 -1.69
C LEU A 170 0.60 3.10 -1.37
N HIS A 171 1.44 2.08 -1.25
CA HIS A 171 2.88 2.21 -1.08
C HIS A 171 3.61 1.65 -2.31
N LEU A 172 4.51 2.45 -2.88
CA LEU A 172 5.32 2.06 -4.03
C LEU A 172 6.79 1.99 -3.63
N HIS A 173 7.43 0.87 -3.93
CA HIS A 173 8.87 0.69 -3.88
C HIS A 173 9.42 0.78 -5.29
N TYR A 174 9.92 1.95 -5.63
CA TYR A 174 10.33 2.26 -6.98
C TYR A 174 11.84 2.21 -7.11
N ASN A 175 12.35 1.11 -7.68
CA ASN A 175 13.77 1.02 -8.03
C ASN A 175 13.96 1.53 -9.47
N THR A 176 14.76 2.58 -9.64
CA THR A 176 15.09 3.11 -10.97
C THR A 176 16.08 2.17 -11.69
N TYR A 177 16.16 2.26 -13.01
CA TYR A 177 17.09 1.42 -13.77
C TYR A 177 18.56 1.80 -13.51
N GLY A 178 18.84 3.08 -13.29
CA GLY A 178 20.20 3.63 -13.19
C GLY A 178 20.79 4.00 -14.55
N HIS A 179 22.10 4.28 -14.57
CA HIS A 179 22.82 4.62 -15.79
C HIS A 179 23.14 3.35 -16.60
N PRO A 180 22.77 3.27 -17.89
CA PRO A 180 23.11 2.10 -18.71
C PRO A 180 24.62 2.05 -18.93
N GLN A 181 25.24 0.88 -18.71
CA GLN A 181 26.69 0.69 -18.95
C GLN A 181 27.08 0.79 -20.42
N ARG A 182 26.12 0.57 -21.33
CA ARG A 182 26.29 0.64 -22.78
C ARG A 182 25.12 1.41 -23.39
N THR A 183 25.38 2.17 -24.44
CA THR A 183 24.35 3.00 -25.10
C THR A 183 23.18 2.18 -25.65
N ASP A 184 23.42 0.96 -26.13
CA ASP A 184 22.37 0.04 -26.59
C ASP A 184 21.42 -0.40 -25.45
N HIS A 185 21.88 -0.37 -24.20
CA HIS A 185 21.03 -0.66 -23.03
C HIS A 185 20.08 0.49 -22.65
N GLN A 186 20.19 1.66 -23.30
CA GLN A 186 19.27 2.78 -23.09
C GLN A 186 17.81 2.39 -23.41
N ILE A 187 17.61 1.51 -24.39
CA ILE A 187 16.29 0.95 -24.74
C ILE A 187 15.64 0.27 -23.52
N TRP A 188 16.42 -0.39 -22.67
CA TRP A 188 15.89 -1.05 -21.47
C TRP A 188 15.55 -0.05 -20.36
N GLN A 189 16.33 1.02 -20.23
CA GLN A 189 16.03 2.13 -19.32
C GLN A 189 14.70 2.82 -19.71
N ASP A 190 14.52 3.09 -21.01
CA ASP A 190 13.29 3.70 -21.52
C ASP A 190 12.09 2.76 -21.36
N LYS A 191 12.25 1.46 -21.67
CA LYS A 191 11.21 0.44 -21.41
C LYS A 191 10.83 0.34 -19.93
N HIS A 192 11.82 0.41 -19.03
CA HIS A 192 11.58 0.38 -17.59
C HIS A 192 10.78 1.61 -17.13
N THR A 193 11.20 2.79 -17.56
CA THR A 193 10.52 4.06 -17.27
C THR A 193 9.09 4.03 -17.80
N GLN A 194 8.90 3.61 -19.05
CA GLN A 194 7.58 3.49 -19.67
C GLN A 194 6.69 2.46 -18.95
N SER A 195 7.26 1.37 -18.44
CA SER A 195 6.50 0.39 -17.67
C SER A 195 6.00 0.99 -16.35
N TRP A 196 6.83 1.76 -15.65
CA TRP A 196 6.41 2.47 -14.44
C TRP A 196 5.38 3.56 -14.75
N TYR A 197 5.57 4.32 -15.84
CA TYR A 197 4.59 5.30 -16.30
C TYR A 197 3.21 4.68 -16.46
N LYS A 198 3.11 3.59 -17.24
CA LYS A 198 1.83 2.89 -17.48
C LYS A 198 1.21 2.34 -16.18
N ALA A 199 2.03 1.85 -15.26
CA ALA A 199 1.54 1.32 -13.99
C ALA A 199 1.00 2.42 -13.07
N CYS A 200 1.71 3.54 -12.94
CA CYS A 200 1.27 4.70 -12.16
C CYS A 200 0.05 5.38 -12.79
N GLU A 201 -0.01 5.48 -14.12
CA GLU A 201 -1.18 5.96 -14.85
C GLU A 201 -2.40 5.06 -14.62
N ALA A 202 -2.23 3.74 -14.68
CA ALA A 202 -3.30 2.80 -14.37
C ALA A 202 -3.75 2.92 -12.91
N ALA A 203 -2.81 3.08 -11.98
CA ALA A 203 -3.11 3.29 -10.57
C ALA A 203 -3.90 4.59 -10.35
N SER A 204 -3.47 5.71 -10.92
CA SER A 204 -4.16 7.00 -10.75
C SER A 204 -5.55 7.03 -11.41
N LYS A 205 -5.78 6.22 -12.45
CA LYS A 205 -7.11 6.07 -13.08
C LYS A 205 -8.05 5.14 -12.29
N LYS A 206 -7.52 4.05 -11.71
CA LYS A 206 -8.34 3.01 -11.07
C LYS A 206 -8.57 3.24 -9.57
N LEU A 207 -7.61 3.86 -8.88
CA LEU A 207 -7.63 4.08 -7.44
C LEU A 207 -8.16 5.48 -7.12
N ILE A 208 -9.41 5.75 -7.50
CA ILE A 208 -10.00 7.10 -7.46
C ILE A 208 -10.17 7.66 -6.04
N ASN A 209 -10.29 6.80 -5.02
CA ASN A 209 -10.43 7.22 -3.62
C ASN A 209 -9.10 7.09 -2.85
N LEU A 210 -7.96 7.08 -3.54
CA LEU A 210 -6.65 7.02 -2.91
C LEU A 210 -6.40 8.32 -2.11
N GLN A 211 -6.20 8.18 -0.80
CA GLN A 211 -5.98 9.29 0.13
C GLN A 211 -4.54 9.39 0.59
N GLN A 212 -3.82 8.27 0.64
CA GLN A 212 -2.45 8.19 1.13
C GLN A 212 -1.57 7.47 0.11
N LEU A 213 -0.53 8.17 -0.34
CA LEU A 213 0.49 7.65 -1.23
C LEU A 213 1.86 7.74 -0.56
N GLN A 214 2.51 6.59 -0.33
CA GLN A 214 3.90 6.55 0.07
C GLN A 214 4.74 6.01 -1.10
N ILE A 215 5.84 6.66 -1.42
CA ILE A 215 6.78 6.22 -2.45
C ILE A 215 8.15 6.14 -1.80
N ARG A 216 8.78 4.98 -1.88
CA ARG A 216 10.20 4.79 -1.55
C ARG A 216 10.94 4.57 -2.85
N ALA A 217 11.64 5.61 -3.31
CA ALA A 217 12.37 5.59 -4.58
C ALA A 217 13.84 5.28 -4.32
N GLN A 218 14.33 4.16 -4.83
CA GLN A 218 15.76 3.84 -4.87
C GLN A 218 16.32 4.24 -6.23
N ILE A 219 17.12 5.29 -6.25
CA ILE A 219 17.77 5.82 -7.44
C ILE A 219 19.12 5.10 -7.61
N HIS A 220 19.27 4.40 -8.72
CA HIS A 220 20.48 3.66 -9.11
C HIS A 220 21.39 4.44 -10.06
N ASP A 221 21.22 5.76 -10.16
CA ASP A 221 22.08 6.61 -10.97
C ASP A 221 23.44 6.82 -10.29
N CYS A 222 24.49 6.93 -11.11
CA CYS A 222 25.85 7.24 -10.66
C CYS A 222 25.97 8.70 -10.20
N ALA A 223 25.25 9.61 -10.85
CA ALA A 223 25.25 11.04 -10.56
C ALA A 223 23.79 11.55 -10.52
N PRO A 224 23.05 11.24 -9.43
CA PRO A 224 21.64 11.58 -9.33
C PRO A 224 21.47 13.10 -9.35
N LYS A 225 20.68 13.59 -10.30
CA LYS A 225 20.28 14.98 -10.37
C LYS A 225 18.94 15.17 -9.66
N PHE A 226 18.86 16.14 -8.78
CA PHE A 226 17.66 16.50 -8.03
C PHE A 226 16.92 17.61 -8.75
N SER A 227 16.30 17.23 -9.86
CA SER A 227 15.39 18.07 -10.63
C SER A 227 14.03 17.38 -10.75
N LEU A 228 12.94 18.14 -10.79
CA LEU A 228 11.62 17.57 -11.06
C LEU A 228 11.45 17.14 -12.52
N ARG A 229 12.43 17.48 -13.39
CA ARG A 229 12.43 17.16 -14.83
C ARG A 229 13.11 15.84 -15.15
N GLU A 230 13.62 15.14 -14.14
CA GLU A 230 14.22 13.83 -14.35
C GLU A 230 13.20 12.80 -14.84
N LYS A 231 13.58 12.02 -15.86
CA LYS A 231 12.69 11.03 -16.50
C LYS A 231 12.11 10.02 -15.51
N TRP A 232 12.86 9.66 -14.47
CA TRP A 232 12.39 8.70 -13.48
C TRP A 232 11.27 9.26 -12.60
N VAL A 233 11.14 10.58 -12.46
CA VAL A 233 10.10 11.24 -11.65
C VAL A 233 8.76 11.27 -12.38
N GLU A 234 8.77 11.35 -13.72
CA GLU A 234 7.58 11.51 -14.56
C GLU A 234 6.44 10.50 -14.25
N PRO A 235 6.69 9.18 -14.06
CA PRO A 235 5.65 8.24 -13.64
C PRO A 235 4.89 8.65 -12.37
N LEU A 236 5.56 9.32 -11.43
CA LEU A 236 4.96 9.69 -10.14
C LEU A 236 3.95 10.84 -10.28
N PHE A 237 4.14 11.71 -11.28
CA PHE A 237 3.22 12.82 -11.53
C PHE A 237 1.86 12.39 -12.06
N GLN A 238 1.71 11.14 -12.49
CA GLN A 238 0.40 10.58 -12.84
C GLN A 238 -0.61 10.67 -11.69
N PHE A 239 -0.14 10.70 -10.44
CA PHE A 239 -0.99 10.85 -9.26
C PHE A 239 -1.52 12.27 -9.02
N ARG A 240 -0.99 13.30 -9.71
CA ARG A 240 -1.50 14.69 -9.64
C ARG A 240 -2.98 14.79 -10.07
N ARG A 241 -3.43 13.87 -10.91
CA ARG A 241 -4.85 13.75 -11.26
C ARG A 241 -5.77 13.55 -10.05
N LEU A 242 -5.27 12.97 -8.97
CA LEU A 242 -6.04 12.70 -7.75
C LEU A 242 -6.05 13.88 -6.77
N THR A 243 -5.31 14.94 -7.07
CA THR A 243 -5.25 16.16 -6.25
C THR A 243 -6.02 17.28 -6.93
N CYS A 244 -5.96 17.36 -8.26
CA CYS A 244 -6.73 18.31 -9.06
C CYS A 244 -8.14 17.75 -9.34
N GLY A 245 -9.10 18.10 -8.49
CA GLY A 245 -10.51 17.82 -8.76
C GLY A 245 -10.92 18.49 -10.06
N LYS A 246 -11.38 17.71 -11.03
CA LYS A 246 -12.16 18.31 -12.12
C LYS A 246 -13.44 18.84 -11.48
N THR A 247 -13.53 20.15 -11.30
CA THR A 247 -14.81 20.84 -11.10
C THR A 247 -15.69 20.52 -12.29
N ARG A 248 -16.48 19.45 -12.17
CA ARG A 248 -17.56 19.20 -13.12
C ARG A 248 -18.57 20.30 -12.89
N THR A 249 -18.67 21.20 -13.86
CA THR A 249 -19.87 21.98 -14.15
C THR A 249 -21.03 21.00 -14.30
N ASN A 250 -21.88 20.95 -13.26
CA ASN A 250 -23.30 20.58 -13.27
C ASN A 250 -23.68 19.94 -11.92
N GLY A 251 -24.11 20.79 -10.98
CA GLY A 251 -25.16 20.53 -9.98
C GLY A 251 -25.02 19.40 -8.93
N HIS A 252 -24.14 18.41 -9.10
CA HIS A 252 -24.00 17.31 -8.16
C HIS A 252 -22.71 17.46 -7.36
N VAL A 253 -22.83 17.78 -6.07
CA VAL A 253 -21.71 17.82 -5.13
C VAL A 253 -21.32 16.37 -4.82
N ASP A 254 -20.63 15.74 -5.76
CA ASP A 254 -19.91 14.50 -5.45
C ASP A 254 -18.81 14.87 -4.44
N ASN A 255 -18.79 14.18 -3.29
CA ASN A 255 -17.69 14.26 -2.34
C ASN A 255 -16.42 13.71 -3.01
N ILE A 256 -15.71 14.55 -3.76
CA ILE A 256 -14.46 14.18 -4.40
C ILE A 256 -13.43 13.94 -3.31
N VAL A 257 -13.00 12.68 -3.18
CA VAL A 257 -11.94 12.29 -2.27
C VAL A 257 -10.61 12.66 -2.89
N PHE A 258 -9.89 13.58 -2.25
CA PHE A 258 -8.57 14.01 -2.69
C PHE A 258 -7.45 13.20 -2.05
N LEU A 259 -6.34 13.13 -2.76
CA LEU A 259 -5.07 12.63 -2.21
C LEU A 259 -4.56 13.60 -1.12
N LYS A 260 -4.72 13.20 0.15
CA LYS A 260 -4.42 14.04 1.32
C LYS A 260 -2.93 14.01 1.66
N THR A 261 -2.36 12.82 1.68
CA THR A 261 -1.00 12.58 2.16
C THR A 261 -0.16 11.97 1.05
N VAL A 262 0.96 12.63 0.75
CA VAL A 262 1.97 12.15 -0.19
C VAL A 262 3.32 12.21 0.52
N LYS A 263 3.96 11.05 0.69
CA LYS A 263 5.29 10.94 1.28
C LYS A 263 6.22 10.27 0.29
N VAL A 264 7.25 10.98 -0.15
CA VAL A 264 8.28 10.44 -1.04
C VAL A 264 9.60 10.38 -0.27
N ASP A 265 10.10 9.17 -0.08
CA ASP A 265 11.39 8.89 0.52
C ASP A 265 12.38 8.53 -0.60
N ILE A 266 13.42 9.35 -0.79
CA ILE A 266 14.42 9.18 -1.87
C ILE A 266 15.70 8.58 -1.29
N GLN A 267 16.13 7.46 -1.88
CA GLN A 267 17.34 6.74 -1.51
C GLN A 267 18.29 6.64 -2.70
N THR A 268 19.55 7.00 -2.51
CA THR A 268 20.63 6.80 -3.48
C THR A 268 21.71 5.94 -2.82
N ARG A 269 22.80 5.65 -3.55
CA ARG A 269 24.00 5.06 -2.94
C ARG A 269 24.55 5.91 -1.79
N TRP A 270 24.34 7.24 -1.81
CA TRP A 270 24.89 8.17 -0.82
C TRP A 270 24.03 8.31 0.43
N SER A 271 22.70 8.09 0.35
CA SER A 271 21.81 8.18 1.52
C SER A 271 21.52 6.85 2.20
N LYS A 272 21.86 5.71 1.57
CA LYS A 272 21.64 4.38 2.14
C LYS A 272 22.56 4.10 3.34
N ASP A 273 23.82 4.49 3.24
CA ASP A 273 24.79 4.46 4.33
C ASP A 273 25.73 5.67 4.22
N PRO A 274 25.25 6.87 4.65
CA PRO A 274 25.99 8.11 4.48
C PRO A 274 27.36 8.10 5.17
N LEU A 275 27.46 7.45 6.34
CA LEU A 275 28.70 7.45 7.11
C LEU A 275 29.76 6.54 6.48
N ALA A 276 29.36 5.41 5.90
CA ALA A 276 30.28 4.56 5.13
C ALA A 276 30.74 5.24 3.83
N VAL A 277 29.84 5.95 3.15
CA VAL A 277 30.14 6.64 1.88
C VAL A 277 31.08 7.82 2.09
N PHE A 278 30.83 8.64 3.11
CA PHE A 278 31.56 9.88 3.35
C PHE A 278 32.63 9.72 4.43
N LEU A 279 33.33 8.58 4.49
CA LEU A 279 34.51 8.28 5.34
C LEU A 279 34.79 9.31 6.45
N ASN A 280 33.99 9.28 7.53
CA ASN A 280 34.08 10.13 8.72
C ASN A 280 33.74 11.63 8.58
N ASN A 281 33.35 12.13 7.42
CA ASN A 281 32.78 13.48 7.26
C ASN A 281 31.27 13.48 7.60
N GLN A 282 30.98 13.54 8.90
CA GLN A 282 29.62 13.58 9.42
C GLN A 282 28.80 14.78 8.90
N ARG A 283 29.45 15.93 8.64
CA ARG A 283 28.77 17.13 8.15
C ARG A 283 28.27 16.94 6.72
N LEU A 284 29.11 16.37 5.85
CA LEU A 284 28.75 16.05 4.48
C LEU A 284 27.67 14.95 4.41
N ALA A 285 27.78 13.93 5.27
CA ALA A 285 26.76 12.88 5.41
C ALA A 285 25.38 13.45 5.81
N ARG A 286 25.35 14.38 6.78
CA ARG A 286 24.12 15.08 7.18
C ARG A 286 23.57 15.96 6.06
N ALA A 287 24.43 16.73 5.39
CA ALA A 287 24.04 17.57 4.25
C ALA A 287 23.39 16.73 3.14
N SER A 288 24.03 15.61 2.77
CA SER A 288 23.49 14.67 1.78
C SER A 288 22.12 14.14 2.21
N THR A 289 21.99 13.66 3.46
CA THR A 289 20.72 13.10 3.97
C THR A 289 19.60 14.14 3.97
N GLU A 290 19.87 15.36 4.43
CA GLU A 290 18.88 16.44 4.48
C GLU A 290 18.44 16.86 3.06
N LEU A 291 19.37 16.95 2.11
CA LEU A 291 19.05 17.26 0.71
C LEU A 291 18.16 16.20 0.05
N HIS A 292 18.36 14.91 0.37
CA HIS A 292 17.45 13.85 -0.09
C HIS A 292 16.04 13.98 0.50
N VAL A 293 15.93 14.33 1.79
CA VAL A 293 14.64 14.55 2.46
C VAL A 293 13.93 15.75 1.83
N LEU A 294 14.62 16.88 1.65
CA LEU A 294 14.06 18.08 1.04
C LEU A 294 13.62 17.82 -0.41
N TYR A 295 14.41 17.09 -1.19
CA TYR A 295 14.03 16.74 -2.55
C TYR A 295 12.84 15.76 -2.59
N GLY A 296 12.76 14.80 -1.66
CA GLY A 296 11.57 13.96 -1.48
C GLY A 296 10.31 14.79 -1.17
N GLN A 297 10.43 15.77 -0.28
CA GLN A 297 9.36 16.72 0.02
C GLN A 297 8.96 17.54 -1.20
N ALA A 298 9.93 17.99 -2.01
CA ALA A 298 9.65 18.70 -3.25
C ALA A 298 8.85 17.85 -4.24
N VAL A 299 9.24 16.57 -4.44
CA VAL A 299 8.47 15.64 -5.29
C VAL A 299 7.07 15.42 -4.72
N SER A 300 6.92 15.27 -3.39
CA SER A 300 5.62 15.19 -2.72
C SER A 300 4.72 16.40 -3.01
N LEU A 301 5.26 17.62 -2.94
CA LEU A 301 4.53 18.87 -3.22
C LEU A 301 4.15 18.98 -4.69
N ALA A 302 5.05 18.60 -5.60
CA ALA A 302 4.78 18.58 -7.03
C ALA A 302 3.67 17.58 -7.41
N ILE A 303 3.64 16.39 -6.79
CA ILE A 303 2.52 15.44 -6.93
C ILE A 303 1.22 16.04 -6.40
N LYS A 304 1.28 16.78 -5.27
CA LYS A 304 0.13 17.52 -4.72
C LYS A 304 -0.36 18.65 -5.62
N GLY A 305 0.47 19.11 -6.56
CA GLY A 305 0.10 20.05 -7.61
C GLY A 305 0.74 21.42 -7.49
N ALA A 306 1.68 21.61 -6.56
CA ALA A 306 2.51 22.81 -6.46
C ALA A 306 3.30 23.05 -7.76
N ARG A 307 3.66 24.31 -8.02
CA ARG A 307 4.54 24.66 -9.15
C ARG A 307 5.98 24.25 -8.84
N GLU A 308 6.82 24.14 -9.88
CA GLU A 308 8.23 23.72 -9.72
C GLU A 308 8.99 24.65 -8.78
N GLU A 309 8.76 25.96 -8.88
CA GLU A 309 9.43 26.97 -8.05
C GLU A 309 9.07 26.82 -6.57
N GLU A 310 7.77 26.64 -6.29
CA GLU A 310 7.24 26.45 -4.94
C GLU A 310 7.70 25.11 -4.33
N ALA A 311 7.59 24.03 -5.10
CA ALA A 311 7.96 22.69 -4.65
C ALA A 311 9.45 22.59 -4.33
N MET A 312 10.31 23.21 -5.15
CA MET A 312 11.76 23.17 -5.00
C MET A 312 12.32 24.27 -4.08
N ALA A 313 11.51 25.22 -3.61
CA ALA A 313 11.98 26.39 -2.84
C ALA A 313 12.85 26.01 -1.63
N ALA A 314 12.40 25.06 -0.79
CA ALA A 314 13.13 24.62 0.39
C ALA A 314 14.44 23.91 0.03
N PHE A 315 14.43 23.08 -1.00
CA PHE A 315 15.64 22.42 -1.51
C PHE A 315 16.64 23.44 -2.05
N ASN A 316 16.20 24.36 -2.89
CA ASN A 316 17.04 25.38 -3.49
C ASN A 316 17.63 26.33 -2.44
N ALA A 317 16.85 26.75 -1.45
CA ALA A 317 17.34 27.58 -0.35
C ALA A 317 18.44 26.86 0.47
N ALA A 318 18.26 25.56 0.76
CA ALA A 318 19.28 24.78 1.44
C ALA A 318 20.53 24.56 0.56
N TRP A 319 20.35 24.29 -0.73
CA TRP A 319 21.43 24.05 -1.69
C TRP A 319 22.27 25.31 -1.97
N GLU A 320 21.62 26.46 -2.17
CA GLU A 320 22.26 27.75 -2.45
C GLU A 320 22.79 28.45 -1.19
N GLY A 321 22.17 28.21 -0.04
CA GLY A 321 22.57 28.80 1.24
C GLY A 321 23.43 27.83 2.07
N LYS A 322 22.77 27.09 2.97
CA LYS A 322 23.38 26.25 4.01
C LYS A 322 24.45 25.29 3.48
N TYR A 323 24.26 24.75 2.28
CA TYR A 323 25.10 23.70 1.69
C TYR A 323 25.92 24.15 0.49
N LYS A 324 26.04 25.47 0.25
CA LYS A 324 26.79 26.03 -0.89
C LYS A 324 28.22 25.49 -1.04
N HIS A 325 28.92 25.32 0.09
CA HIS A 325 30.30 24.82 0.11
C HIS A 325 30.41 23.33 -0.24
N TRP A 326 29.35 22.53 -0.09
CA TRP A 326 29.35 21.11 -0.42
C TRP A 326 28.94 20.80 -1.88
N LYS A 327 28.56 21.81 -2.66
CA LYS A 327 28.03 21.61 -4.02
C LYS A 327 28.96 20.81 -4.93
N HIS A 328 30.26 21.10 -4.86
CA HIS A 328 31.28 20.41 -5.66
C HIS A 328 31.46 18.94 -5.27
N HIS A 329 31.17 18.59 -4.01
CA HIS A 329 31.23 17.21 -3.51
C HIS A 329 29.96 16.41 -3.80
N LEU A 330 28.79 17.04 -3.74
CA LEU A 330 27.50 16.36 -3.84
C LEU A 330 26.93 16.35 -5.26
N GLN A 331 27.15 17.41 -6.05
CA GLN A 331 26.77 17.50 -7.47
C GLN A 331 25.28 17.16 -7.79
N PHE A 332 24.38 17.32 -6.81
CA PHE A 332 22.96 16.97 -6.97
C PHE A 332 22.22 17.89 -7.94
N ALA A 333 22.62 19.15 -8.09
CA ALA A 333 21.98 20.07 -9.02
C ALA A 333 23.04 20.80 -9.83
N GLN A 334 22.68 21.22 -11.04
CA GLN A 334 23.56 22.02 -11.88
C GLN A 334 23.99 23.27 -11.11
N THR A 335 25.29 23.37 -10.91
CA THR A 335 25.93 24.63 -10.57
C THR A 335 26.01 25.43 -11.86
N GLY A 336 25.41 26.62 -11.91
CA GLY A 336 25.51 27.52 -13.06
C GLY A 336 26.94 28.02 -13.25
N TRP A 337 27.79 27.18 -13.86
CA TRP A 337 29.10 27.51 -14.39
C TRP A 337 29.09 27.24 -15.89
#